data_AF-A0A6D0F3N0-F1
#
_entry.id   AF-A0A6D0F3N0-F1
#
_cell.length_a   1.000
_cell.length_b   1.000
_cell.length_c   1.000
_cell.angle_alpha   90.00
_cell.angle_beta   90.00
_cell.angle_gamma   90.00
#
_symmetry.space_group_name_H-M   'P 1'
#
loop_
_entity.id
_entity.type
_entity.pdbx_description
1 polymer ?
#
loop_
_entity_poly.entity_id
_entity_poly.type
_entity_poly.pdbx_seq_one_letter_code
_entity_poly.pdbx_strand_id
1 'polypeptide(L)'
;ALRARYTEQSLYKYYLHNTSVSRLHRQGNKNLNYQRHYIKITRLLEKLNRNYADKITIYPEFHQQITYEALRVCHAVRKEPDILTRQRMIAEIFTSGMYKRLITNVRSVKVGYQALLWSFRLWQWRDKTRSHHRITRSAFNLR
;
A
#
# COMPACT_ATOMS: atom_id res chain seq x y z
N ALA A 1 -15.83 -38.32 33.38
CA ALA A 1 -15.92 -37.46 32.17
C ALA A 1 -16.46 -36.09 32.58
N LEU A 2 -15.67 -35.03 32.41
CA LEU A 2 -16.09 -33.65 32.72
C LEU A 2 -16.94 -33.11 31.55
N ARG A 3 -18.22 -32.86 31.78
CA ARG A 3 -19.11 -32.20 30.80
C ARG A 3 -18.77 -30.72 30.73
N ALA A 4 -18.57 -30.20 29.51
CA ALA A 4 -18.42 -28.76 29.27
C ALA A 4 -19.67 -28.02 29.78
N ARG A 5 -19.49 -27.06 30.70
CA ARG A 5 -20.56 -26.16 31.14
C ARG A 5 -20.61 -24.97 30.20
N TYR A 6 -21.75 -24.75 29.56
CA TYR A 6 -22.00 -23.53 28.80
C TYR A 6 -22.03 -22.35 29.79
N THR A 7 -21.18 -21.36 29.56
CA THR A 7 -21.20 -20.09 30.30
C THR A 7 -21.90 -19.06 29.43
N GLU A 8 -22.82 -18.27 30.01
CA GLU A 8 -23.53 -17.20 29.29
C GLU A 8 -22.62 -16.01 28.91
N GLN A 9 -21.36 -16.04 29.36
CA GLN A 9 -20.40 -15.00 29.08
C GLN A 9 -19.90 -15.11 27.64
N SER A 10 -20.15 -14.07 26.84
CA SER A 10 -19.59 -13.99 25.49
C SER A 10 -18.06 -13.80 25.58
N LEU A 11 -17.30 -14.88 25.43
CA LEU A 11 -15.83 -14.85 25.41
C LEU A 11 -15.27 -14.13 24.18
N TYR A 12 -16.05 -14.04 23.09
CA TYR A 12 -15.66 -13.39 21.85
C TYR A 12 -16.57 -12.18 21.55
N LYS A 13 -16.00 -10.96 21.64
CA LYS A 13 -16.68 -9.71 21.27
C LYS A 13 -16.61 -9.50 19.76
N TYR A 14 -17.59 -10.00 19.02
CA TYR A 14 -17.71 -9.79 17.57
C TYR A 14 -17.68 -8.30 17.14
N TYR A 15 -18.07 -7.39 18.03
CA TYR A 15 -18.12 -5.95 17.75
C TYR A 15 -16.78 -5.20 17.89
N LEU A 16 -15.69 -5.86 18.32
CA LEU A 16 -14.37 -5.20 18.42
C LEU A 16 -13.72 -4.94 17.04
N HIS A 17 -14.22 -5.55 15.97
CA HIS A 17 -13.64 -5.38 14.64
C HIS A 17 -13.77 -3.94 14.10
N ASN A 18 -14.73 -3.15 14.58
CA ASN A 18 -14.92 -1.76 14.16
C ASN A 18 -13.86 -0.81 14.75
N THR A 19 -13.22 -1.18 15.85
CA THR A 19 -12.13 -0.41 16.46
C THR A 19 -10.76 -0.86 15.98
N SER A 20 -10.70 -1.89 15.13
CA SER A 20 -9.43 -2.39 14.58
C SER A 20 -8.70 -1.30 13.79
N VAL A 21 -7.39 -1.25 13.96
CA VAL A 21 -6.53 -0.28 13.28
C VAL A 21 -6.80 -0.28 11.78
N SER A 22 -7.00 -1.41 11.14
CA SER A 22 -7.26 -1.49 9.68
C SER A 22 -8.58 -0.84 9.22
N ARG A 23 -9.61 -0.76 10.09
CA ARG A 23 -10.95 -0.25 9.74
C ARG A 23 -11.17 1.23 10.05
N LEU A 24 -10.22 1.87 10.74
CA LEU A 24 -10.30 3.30 11.06
C LEU A 24 -10.21 4.16 9.79
N HIS A 25 -11.16 5.07 9.62
CA HIS A 25 -11.11 6.11 8.59
C HIS A 25 -9.94 7.04 8.88
N ARG A 26 -9.10 7.28 7.85
CA ARG A 26 -7.90 8.11 7.95
C ARG A 26 -7.92 9.13 6.83
N GLN A 27 -7.49 10.34 7.16
CA GLN A 27 -7.32 11.44 6.22
C GLN A 27 -6.03 12.19 6.58
N GLY A 28 -5.47 12.91 5.62
CA GLY A 28 -4.26 13.72 5.78
C GLY A 28 -3.04 12.90 6.23
N ASN A 29 -2.27 13.46 7.15
CA ASN A 29 -0.99 12.88 7.62
C ASN A 29 -1.14 11.46 8.21
N LYS A 30 -2.28 11.12 8.83
CA LYS A 30 -2.53 9.76 9.35
C LYS A 30 -2.63 8.74 8.23
N ASN A 31 -3.26 9.10 7.10
CA ASN A 31 -3.33 8.23 5.92
C ASN A 31 -1.96 8.12 5.25
N LEU A 32 -1.22 9.23 5.12
CA LEU A 32 0.14 9.23 4.59
C LEU A 32 1.06 8.26 5.36
N ASN A 33 1.11 8.37 6.68
CA ASN A 33 1.90 7.48 7.53
C ASN A 33 1.47 6.02 7.43
N TYR A 34 0.17 5.78 7.30
CA TYR A 34 -0.36 4.44 7.08
C TYR A 34 0.05 3.88 5.71
N GLN A 35 0.03 4.68 4.64
CA GLN A 35 0.47 4.22 3.32
C GLN A 35 1.98 3.99 3.23
N ARG A 36 2.80 4.76 3.97
CA ARG A 36 4.25 4.47 4.10
C ARG A 36 4.51 3.04 4.58
N HIS A 37 3.66 2.52 5.46
CA HIS A 37 3.75 1.13 5.91
C HIS A 37 3.53 0.14 4.75
N TYR A 38 2.51 0.34 3.92
CA TYR A 38 2.26 -0.51 2.74
C TYR A 38 3.34 -0.36 1.66
N ILE A 39 3.88 0.84 1.47
CA ILE A 39 5.06 1.07 0.60
C ILE A 39 6.27 0.28 1.12
N LYS A 40 6.45 0.17 2.44
CA LYS A 40 7.50 -0.67 3.05
C LYS A 40 7.22 -2.16 2.83
N ILE A 41 5.97 -2.61 2.99
CA ILE A 41 5.57 -4.01 2.76
C ILE A 41 5.92 -4.44 1.34
N THR A 42 5.56 -3.65 0.33
CA THR A 42 5.88 -3.97 -1.08
C THR A 42 7.38 -4.11 -1.33
N ARG A 43 8.23 -3.35 -0.61
CA ARG A 43 9.71 -3.50 -0.67
C ARG A 43 10.17 -4.80 0.01
N LEU A 44 9.57 -5.13 1.15
CA LEU A 44 9.90 -6.34 1.90
C LEU A 44 9.50 -7.60 1.13
N LEU A 45 8.32 -7.62 0.52
CA LEU A 45 7.86 -8.72 -0.32
C LEU A 45 8.79 -8.95 -1.51
N GLU A 46 9.20 -7.89 -2.21
CA GLU A 46 10.18 -8.03 -3.30
C GLU A 46 11.53 -8.57 -2.81
N LYS A 47 12.01 -8.10 -1.65
CA LYS A 47 13.23 -8.61 -1.03
C LYS A 47 13.11 -10.08 -0.66
N LEU A 48 11.97 -10.50 -0.10
CA LEU A 48 11.71 -11.91 0.22
C LEU A 48 11.72 -12.77 -1.04
N ASN A 49 11.00 -12.37 -2.09
CA ASN A 49 10.98 -13.13 -3.34
C ASN A 49 12.39 -13.27 -3.93
N ARG A 50 13.22 -12.23 -3.84
CA ARG A 50 14.63 -12.29 -4.30
C ARG A 50 15.48 -13.20 -3.43
N ASN A 51 15.39 -13.07 -2.11
CA ASN A 51 16.20 -13.86 -1.16
C ASN A 51 15.91 -15.36 -1.20
N TYR A 52 14.69 -15.73 -1.60
CA TYR A 52 14.23 -17.11 -1.65
C TYR A 52 14.14 -17.67 -3.07
N ALA A 53 14.51 -16.89 -4.09
CA ALA A 53 14.45 -17.32 -5.49
C ALA A 53 15.25 -18.61 -5.76
N ASP A 54 16.39 -18.77 -5.10
CA ASP A 54 17.26 -19.95 -5.25
C ASP A 54 16.86 -21.12 -4.31
N LYS A 55 15.91 -20.89 -3.40
CA LYS A 55 15.53 -21.85 -2.34
C LYS A 55 14.20 -22.53 -2.61
N ILE A 56 13.25 -21.81 -3.19
CA ILE A 56 11.90 -22.29 -3.49
C ILE A 56 11.46 -21.79 -4.86
N THR A 57 10.55 -22.52 -5.48
CA THR A 57 9.88 -22.06 -6.69
C THR A 57 9.02 -20.83 -6.37
N ILE A 58 9.36 -19.69 -6.98
CA ILE A 58 8.58 -18.46 -6.83
C ILE A 58 7.41 -18.49 -7.81
N TYR A 59 6.25 -18.88 -7.29
CA TYR A 59 4.99 -18.87 -8.03
C TYR A 59 4.52 -17.45 -8.38
N PRO A 60 3.74 -17.26 -9.47
CA PRO A 60 3.28 -15.96 -9.92
C PRO A 60 2.43 -15.20 -8.88
N GLU A 61 1.78 -15.90 -7.95
CA GLU A 61 0.98 -15.34 -6.85
C GLU A 61 1.81 -14.43 -5.94
N PHE A 62 3.08 -14.76 -5.69
CA PHE A 62 3.98 -13.93 -4.88
C PHE A 62 4.26 -12.58 -5.55
N HIS A 63 4.38 -12.56 -6.89
CA HIS A 63 4.51 -11.32 -7.65
C HIS A 63 3.19 -10.54 -7.69
N GLN A 64 2.06 -11.24 -7.83
CA GLN A 64 0.74 -10.62 -7.79
C GLN A 64 0.48 -9.96 -6.44
N GLN A 65 0.90 -10.55 -5.32
CA GLN A 65 0.77 -9.96 -3.99
C GLN A 65 1.45 -8.59 -3.89
N ILE A 66 2.68 -8.46 -4.41
CA ILE A 66 3.37 -7.16 -4.49
C ILE A 66 2.52 -6.14 -5.25
N THR A 67 1.93 -6.59 -6.37
CA THR A 67 1.11 -5.75 -7.24
C THR A 67 -0.18 -5.30 -6.55
N TYR A 68 -0.87 -6.20 -5.85
CA TYR A 68 -2.09 -5.87 -5.10
C TYR A 68 -1.83 -4.89 -3.96
N GLU A 69 -0.73 -5.06 -3.22
CA GLU A 69 -0.36 -4.11 -2.17
C GLU A 69 -0.01 -2.72 -2.74
N ALA A 70 0.68 -2.68 -3.88
CA ALA A 70 0.96 -1.42 -4.57
C ALA A 70 -0.32 -0.75 -5.12
N LEU A 71 -1.25 -1.54 -5.67
CA LEU A 71 -2.56 -1.05 -6.12
C LEU A 71 -3.40 -0.54 -4.94
N ARG A 72 -3.35 -1.20 -3.77
CA ARG A 72 -4.03 -0.74 -2.56
C ARG A 72 -3.60 0.68 -2.17
N VAL A 73 -2.29 0.98 -2.24
CA VAL A 73 -1.77 2.33 -2.02
C VAL A 73 -2.30 3.30 -3.09
N CYS A 74 -2.33 2.90 -4.36
CA CYS A 74 -2.89 3.72 -5.43
C CYS A 74 -4.37 4.05 -5.21
N HIS A 75 -5.17 3.06 -4.80
CA HIS A 75 -6.57 3.27 -4.43
C HIS A 75 -6.72 4.22 -3.23
N ALA A 76 -5.80 4.18 -2.26
CA ALA A 76 -5.78 5.10 -1.14
C ALA A 76 -5.47 6.55 -1.58
N VAL A 77 -4.56 6.75 -2.54
CA VAL A 77 -4.25 8.08 -3.13
C VAL A 77 -5.50 8.73 -3.71
N ARG A 78 -6.33 7.98 -4.44
CA ARG A 78 -7.58 8.51 -5.02
C ARG A 78 -8.61 8.90 -3.97
N LYS A 79 -8.65 8.18 -2.84
CA LYS A 79 -9.61 8.42 -1.77
C LYS A 79 -9.22 9.61 -0.88
N GLU A 80 -7.99 10.10 -0.98
CA GLU A 80 -7.51 11.20 -0.15
C GLU A 80 -8.14 12.54 -0.61
N PRO A 81 -8.89 13.24 0.26
CA PRO A 81 -9.49 14.53 -0.08
C PRO A 81 -8.47 15.68 -0.12
N ASP A 82 -7.45 15.66 0.76
CA ASP A 82 -6.45 16.72 0.81
C ASP A 82 -5.48 16.63 -0.37
N ILE A 83 -5.47 17.66 -1.21
CA ILE A 83 -4.61 17.76 -2.39
C ILE A 83 -3.13 17.73 -2.00
N LEU A 84 -2.74 18.40 -0.89
CA LEU A 84 -1.34 18.45 -0.48
C LEU A 84 -0.84 17.07 -0.04
N THR A 85 -1.62 16.40 0.82
CA THR A 85 -1.33 15.02 1.22
C THR A 85 -1.31 14.08 0.02
N ARG A 86 -2.27 14.20 -0.90
CA ARG A 86 -2.28 13.41 -2.14
C ARG A 86 -1.00 13.58 -2.96
N GLN A 87 -0.52 14.81 -3.14
CA GLN A 87 0.75 15.06 -3.84
C GLN A 87 1.95 14.44 -3.10
N ARG A 88 1.99 14.52 -1.77
CA ARG A 88 3.04 13.88 -0.96
C ARG A 88 3.03 12.36 -1.13
N MET A 89 1.85 11.73 -1.12
CA MET A 89 1.71 10.29 -1.35
C MET A 89 2.21 9.91 -2.75
N ILE A 90 1.83 10.67 -3.79
CA ILE A 90 2.31 10.44 -5.16
C ILE A 90 3.84 10.54 -5.22
N ALA A 91 4.43 11.56 -4.59
CA ALA A 91 5.88 11.72 -4.53
C ALA A 91 6.57 10.53 -3.81
N GLU A 92 5.98 10.01 -2.73
CA GLU A 92 6.50 8.83 -2.03
C GLU A 92 6.42 7.55 -2.87
N ILE A 93 5.37 7.38 -3.68
CA ILE A 93 5.23 6.25 -4.60
C ILE A 93 6.39 6.19 -5.59
N PHE A 94 6.80 7.33 -6.14
CA PHE A 94 7.90 7.41 -7.10
C PHE A 94 9.27 7.33 -6.41
N THR A 95 9.48 8.10 -5.35
CA THR A 95 10.78 8.15 -4.64
C THR A 95 11.14 6.82 -3.97
N SER A 96 10.15 6.09 -3.44
CA SER A 96 10.38 4.76 -2.86
C SER A 96 10.60 3.65 -3.90
N GLY A 97 10.41 3.94 -5.19
CA GLY A 97 10.44 2.94 -6.25
C GLY A 97 9.24 1.98 -6.24
N MET A 98 8.16 2.28 -5.51
CA MET A 98 6.95 1.44 -5.49
C MET A 98 6.34 1.32 -6.89
N TYR A 99 6.32 2.42 -7.65
CA TYR A 99 5.83 2.39 -9.03
C TYR A 99 6.59 1.39 -9.90
N LYS A 100 7.94 1.36 -9.80
CA LYS A 100 8.75 0.39 -10.53
C LYS A 100 8.37 -1.04 -10.15
N ARG A 101 8.24 -1.31 -8.84
CA ARG A 101 7.83 -2.61 -8.30
C ARG A 101 6.44 -3.05 -8.75
N LEU A 102 5.49 -2.11 -8.87
CA LEU A 102 4.16 -2.37 -9.40
C LEU A 102 4.24 -2.93 -10.83
N ILE A 103 4.95 -2.23 -11.72
CA ILE A 103 5.01 -2.58 -13.14
C ILE A 103 5.78 -3.89 -13.37
N THR A 104 6.91 -4.10 -12.68
CA THR A 104 7.76 -5.29 -12.90
C THR A 104 7.12 -6.60 -12.42
N ASN A 105 6.22 -6.53 -11.44
CA ASN A 105 5.61 -7.70 -10.80
C ASN A 105 4.20 -8.02 -11.34
N VAL A 106 3.72 -7.32 -12.37
CA VAL A 106 2.47 -7.68 -13.05
C VAL A 106 2.61 -9.03 -13.74
N ARG A 107 1.65 -9.93 -13.49
CA ARG A 107 1.61 -11.29 -14.06
C ARG A 107 0.25 -11.67 -14.67
N SER A 108 -0.73 -10.76 -14.67
CA SER A 108 -2.08 -11.01 -15.19
C SER A 108 -2.55 -9.83 -16.04
N VAL A 109 -3.26 -10.11 -17.14
CA VAL A 109 -3.78 -9.10 -18.08
C VAL A 109 -4.70 -8.10 -17.38
N LYS A 110 -5.60 -8.59 -16.52
CA LYS A 110 -6.53 -7.75 -15.73
C LYS A 110 -5.77 -6.78 -14.83
N VAL A 111 -4.72 -7.26 -14.19
CA VAL A 111 -3.88 -6.46 -13.30
C VAL A 111 -3.00 -5.49 -14.10
N GLY A 112 -2.54 -5.89 -15.28
CA GLY A 112 -1.82 -5.03 -16.22
C GLY A 112 -2.65 -3.85 -16.67
N TYR A 113 -3.92 -4.06 -17.02
CA TYR A 113 -4.86 -2.97 -17.31
C TYR A 113 -5.01 -2.01 -16.12
N GLN A 114 -5.16 -2.54 -14.91
CA GLN A 114 -5.24 -1.70 -13.71
C GLN A 114 -3.94 -0.90 -13.49
N ALA A 115 -2.78 -1.52 -13.67
CA ALA A 115 -1.49 -0.86 -13.54
C ALA A 115 -1.35 0.28 -14.57
N LEU A 116 -1.69 0.05 -15.84
CA LEU A 116 -1.69 1.08 -16.89
C LEU A 116 -2.66 2.23 -16.59
N LEU A 117 -3.89 1.91 -16.19
CA LEU A 117 -4.88 2.90 -15.77
C LEU A 117 -4.35 3.77 -14.62
N TRP A 118 -3.67 3.15 -13.65
CA TRP A 118 -3.07 3.86 -12.53
C TRP A 118 -1.83 4.65 -12.93
N SER A 119 -1.01 4.17 -13.86
CA SER A 119 0.09 4.94 -14.44
C SER A 119 -0.43 6.24 -15.06
N PHE A 120 -1.51 6.16 -15.85
CA PHE A 120 -2.14 7.32 -16.45
C PHE A 120 -2.69 8.30 -15.39
N ARG A 121 -3.41 7.80 -14.39
CA ARG A 121 -3.97 8.64 -13.31
C ARG A 121 -2.89 9.30 -12.46
N LEU A 122 -1.85 8.55 -12.08
CA LEU A 122 -0.73 9.10 -11.33
C LEU A 122 0.00 10.15 -12.15
N TRP A 123 0.17 9.94 -13.46
CA TRP A 123 0.75 10.95 -14.35
C TRP A 123 -0.10 12.21 -14.47
N GLN A 124 -1.43 12.06 -14.56
CA GLN A 124 -2.37 13.18 -14.64
C GLN A 124 -2.41 13.99 -13.34
N TRP A 125 -2.40 13.32 -12.19
CA TRP A 125 -2.46 13.98 -10.88
C TRP A 125 -1.12 14.47 -10.38
N ARG A 126 -0.01 13.95 -10.90
CA ARG A 126 1.32 14.40 -10.52
C ARG A 126 1.50 15.85 -10.94
N ASP A 127 1.81 16.68 -9.97
CA ASP A 127 2.12 18.09 -10.23
C ASP A 127 3.41 18.19 -11.07
N LYS A 128 3.28 18.66 -12.31
CA LYS A 128 4.40 18.84 -13.26
C LYS A 128 5.21 20.10 -12.96
N THR A 129 4.63 21.04 -12.21
CA THR A 129 5.23 22.35 -11.90
C THR A 129 6.19 22.27 -10.71
N ARG A 130 5.94 21.34 -9.77
CA ARG A 130 6.80 21.11 -8.60
C ARG A 130 7.94 20.16 -8.97
N SER A 131 9.08 20.76 -9.33
CA SER A 131 10.35 20.05 -9.55
C SER A 131 10.62 18.99 -8.47
N HIS A 132 11.04 17.79 -8.91
CA HIS A 132 11.36 16.62 -8.06
C HIS A 132 12.22 16.99 -6.85
N HIS A 133 13.17 17.93 -7.01
CA HIS A 133 14.06 18.36 -5.93
C HIS A 133 13.35 19.11 -4.79
N ARG A 134 12.31 19.88 -5.07
CA ARG A 134 11.67 20.75 -4.07
C ARG A 134 10.70 19.97 -3.15
N ILE A 135 10.05 18.91 -3.68
CA ILE A 135 9.20 18.01 -2.90
C ILE A 135 10.05 17.09 -2.01
N THR A 136 11.16 16.56 -2.52
CA THR A 136 12.10 15.75 -1.71
C THR A 136 12.68 16.60 -0.57
N ARG A 137 13.09 17.85 -0.84
CA ARG A 137 13.60 18.75 0.21
C ARG A 137 12.55 19.08 1.28
N SER A 138 11.29 19.30 0.91
CA SER A 138 10.23 19.56 1.90
C SER A 138 9.82 18.31 2.70
N ALA A 139 9.97 17.12 2.13
CA ALA A 139 9.74 15.85 2.85
C ALA A 139 10.85 15.55 3.87
N PHE A 140 12.10 15.96 3.60
CA PHE A 140 13.22 15.83 4.54
C PHE A 140 13.28 16.95 5.59
N ASN A 141 12.83 18.18 5.26
CA ASN A 141 12.83 19.33 6.16
C ASN A 141 11.70 19.36 7.20
N LEU A 142 10.88 18.31 7.29
CA LEU A 142 9.84 18.13 8.32
C LEU A 142 10.24 17.09 9.39
N ARG A 143 11.55 16.89 9.57
CA ARG A 143 12.11 16.12 10.69
C ARG A 143 12.53 17.04 11.83
#